data_AF-Q4TG01-F1
#
_entry.id   AF-Q4TG01-F1
#
_cell.length_a   1.000
_cell.length_b   1.000
_cell.length_c   1.000
_cell.angle_alpha   90.00
_cell.angle_beta   90.00
_cell.angle_gamma   90.00
#
_symmetry.space_group_name_H-M   'P 1'
#
loop_
_entity.id
_entity.type
_entity.pdbx_description
1 polymer ?
#
loop_
_entity_poly.entity_id
_entity_poly.type
_entity_poly.pdbx_seq_one_letter_code
_entity_poly.pdbx_strand_id
1 'polypeptide(L)'
;TQGKVLHRCFELREEICLFLDNKGKDTTQLRDERFLCEMAFLCDITSHLNAVNLQLQGRGRVISDMYRTVKAFQTKRTLWEAQMPKENRFADFEAPKSRFALLSNPFAVDVESSPPNLQMELVELQCNDALKANSAAVGAAEFVRFLPDTMPQLITQAAQTLSMFGSTYLCEQLFS
;
A
#
# COMPACT_ATOMS: atom_id res chain seq x y z
N THR A 1 3.82 14.49 0.54
CA THR A 1 3.35 13.17 0.98
C THR A 1 3.83 12.89 2.39
N GLN A 2 3.12 12.06 3.15
CA GLN A 2 3.43 11.73 4.55
C GLN A 2 4.84 11.13 4.72
N GLY A 3 5.34 10.37 3.73
CA GLY A 3 6.72 9.85 3.74
C GLY A 3 7.80 10.93 3.72
N LYS A 4 7.59 12.05 3.00
CA LYS A 4 8.55 13.18 2.99
C LYS A 4 8.60 13.89 4.34
N VAL A 5 7.46 13.99 5.03
CA VAL A 5 7.39 14.58 6.38
C VAL A 5 8.14 13.68 7.37
N LEU A 6 7.91 12.36 7.30
CA LEU A 6 8.58 11.39 8.17
C LEU A 6 10.10 11.41 7.97
N HIS A 7 10.57 11.38 6.71
CA HIS A 7 11.98 11.47 6.37
C HIS A 7 12.61 12.78 6.91
N ARG A 8 11.90 13.90 6.76
CA ARG A 8 12.37 15.20 7.25
C ARG A 8 12.40 15.28 8.77
N CYS A 9 11.43 14.69 9.46
CA CYS A 9 11.43 14.58 10.92
C CYS A 9 12.60 13.71 11.41
N PHE A 10 12.95 12.63 10.70
CA PHE A 10 14.08 11.78 11.05
C PHE A 10 15.44 12.48 10.84
N GLU A 11 15.57 13.25 9.76
CA GLU A 11 16.75 14.08 9.50
C GLU A 11 16.95 15.14 10.58
N LEU A 12 15.87 15.84 10.96
CA LEU A 12 15.89 16.94 11.92
C LEU A 12 15.72 16.50 13.38
N ARG A 13 15.87 15.20 13.67
CA ARG A 13 15.52 14.64 14.98
C ARG A 13 16.31 15.28 16.12
N GLU A 14 17.58 15.64 15.89
CA GLU A 14 18.42 16.25 16.93
C GLU A 14 17.99 17.68 17.23
N GLU A 15 17.66 18.45 16.20
CA GLU A 15 17.13 19.81 16.32
C GLU A 15 15.74 19.82 16.95
N ILE A 16 14.90 18.84 16.61
CA ILE A 16 13.58 18.63 17.23
C ILE A 16 13.74 18.28 18.71
N CYS A 17 14.67 17.38 19.06
CA CYS A 17 15.01 17.08 20.45
C CYS A 17 15.42 18.34 21.21
N LEU A 18 16.39 19.10 20.68
CA LEU A 18 16.87 20.33 21.31
C LEU A 18 15.76 21.36 21.49
N PHE A 19 14.87 21.51 20.51
CA PHE A 19 13.72 22.41 20.60
C PHE A 19 12.73 21.97 21.69
N LEU A 20 12.42 20.68 21.77
CA LEU A 20 11.48 20.11 22.74
C LEU A 20 12.03 20.17 24.17
N ASP A 21 13.32 19.88 24.35
CA ASP A 21 14.01 20.00 25.64
C ASP A 21 13.98 21.45 26.16
N ASN A 22 14.24 22.42 25.28
CA ASN A 22 14.13 23.85 25.60
C ASN A 22 12.70 24.29 25.96
N LYS A 23 11.69 23.50 25.61
CA LYS A 23 10.28 23.70 25.99
C LYS A 23 9.87 22.87 27.21
N GLY A 24 10.80 22.16 27.85
CA GLY A 24 10.54 21.28 28.98
C GLY A 24 9.67 20.07 28.61
N LYS A 25 9.73 19.61 27.36
CA LYS A 25 9.04 18.42 26.88
C LYS A 25 9.97 17.22 26.93
N ASP A 26 9.40 16.04 27.21
CA ASP A 26 10.14 14.79 27.23
C ASP A 26 10.56 14.37 25.80
N THR A 27 11.85 14.07 25.63
CA THR A 27 12.48 13.63 24.37
C THR A 27 13.11 12.25 24.47
N THR A 28 12.87 11.50 25.56
CA THR A 28 13.46 10.18 25.80
C THR A 28 13.27 9.22 24.61
N GLN A 29 12.08 9.18 24.01
CA GLN A 29 11.80 8.34 22.84
C GLN A 29 12.62 8.72 21.61
N LEU A 30 12.84 10.01 21.34
CA LEU A 30 13.60 10.48 20.18
C LEU A 30 15.12 10.22 20.32
N ARG A 31 15.57 9.79 21.51
CA ARG A 31 16.95 9.41 21.81
C ARG A 31 17.11 7.91 21.97
N ASP A 32 16.01 7.15 22.02
CA ASP A 32 16.03 5.70 22.16
C ASP A 32 16.45 5.03 20.85
N GLU A 33 17.50 4.21 20.92
CA GLU A 33 18.09 3.59 19.74
C GLU A 33 17.11 2.64 19.02
N ARG A 34 16.21 1.97 19.75
CA ARG A 34 15.20 1.09 19.15
C ARG A 34 14.14 1.90 18.41
N PHE A 35 13.64 2.96 19.04
CA PHE A 35 12.69 3.88 18.41
C PHE A 35 13.28 4.52 17.15
N LEU A 36 14.56 4.92 17.19
CA LEU A 36 15.25 5.46 16.02
C LEU A 36 15.38 4.43 14.89
N CYS A 37 15.67 3.17 15.21
CA CYS A 37 15.68 2.10 14.22
C CYS A 37 14.29 1.88 13.60
N GLU A 38 13.22 1.95 14.41
CA GLU A 38 11.84 1.83 13.91
C GLU A 38 11.45 3.01 13.03
N MET A 39 11.84 4.22 13.41
CA MET A 39 11.57 5.42 12.64
C MET A 39 12.34 5.45 11.31
N ALA A 40 13.61 5.04 11.30
CA ALA A 40 14.41 4.87 10.09
C ALA A 40 13.77 3.83 9.15
N PHE A 41 13.34 2.71 9.71
CA PHE A 41 12.69 1.66 8.94
C PHE A 41 11.35 2.10 8.33
N LEU A 42 10.54 2.86 9.09
CA LEU A 42 9.31 3.45 8.55
C LEU A 42 9.61 4.44 7.41
N CYS A 43 10.71 5.18 7.48
CA CYS A 43 11.18 6.03 6.38
C CYS A 43 11.53 5.20 5.13
N ASP A 44 12.17 4.04 5.29
CA ASP A 44 12.51 3.15 4.18
C ASP A 44 11.27 2.55 3.52
N ILE A 45 10.31 2.03 4.30
CA ILE A 45 9.03 1.52 3.76
C ILE A 45 8.28 2.63 3.04
N THR A 46 8.10 3.79 3.68
CA THR A 46 7.31 4.87 3.08
C THR A 46 7.95 5.40 1.81
N SER A 47 9.28 5.43 1.74
CA SER A 47 10.01 5.78 0.52
C SER A 47 9.80 4.74 -0.59
N HIS A 48 9.84 3.45 -0.26
CA HIS A 48 9.57 2.39 -1.22
C HIS A 48 8.11 2.34 -1.67
N LEU A 49 7.15 2.57 -0.78
CA LEU A 49 5.75 2.72 -1.12
C LEU A 49 5.53 3.92 -2.04
N ASN A 50 6.17 5.05 -1.77
CA ASN A 50 6.10 6.22 -2.65
C ASN A 50 6.71 5.91 -4.03
N ALA A 51 7.82 5.17 -4.09
CA ALA A 51 8.41 4.73 -5.36
C ALA A 51 7.50 3.78 -6.14
N VAL A 52 6.86 2.82 -5.47
CA VAL A 52 5.85 1.93 -6.09
C VAL A 52 4.64 2.73 -6.55
N ASN A 53 4.14 3.65 -5.74
CA ASN A 53 2.98 4.49 -6.07
C ASN A 53 3.24 5.33 -7.33
N LEU A 54 4.36 6.04 -7.37
CA LEU A 54 4.83 6.74 -8.58
C LEU A 54 5.02 5.78 -9.76
N GLN A 55 5.38 4.53 -9.47
CA GLN A 55 5.55 3.52 -10.51
C GLN A 55 4.25 2.88 -11.01
N LEU A 56 3.16 3.00 -10.27
CA LEU A 56 1.84 2.53 -10.67
C LEU A 56 1.01 3.66 -11.29
N GLN A 57 1.37 4.92 -11.01
CA GLN A 57 0.75 6.10 -11.60
C GLN A 57 1.39 6.47 -12.96
N GLY A 58 0.56 6.99 -13.87
CA GLY A 58 0.95 7.48 -15.19
C GLY A 58 0.18 6.82 -16.33
N ARG A 59 -0.24 7.62 -17.32
CA ARG A 59 -0.91 7.10 -18.53
C ARG A 59 0.07 6.27 -19.37
N GLY A 60 -0.34 5.07 -19.80
CA GLY A 60 0.43 4.22 -20.73
C GLY A 60 1.29 3.13 -20.10
N ARG A 61 1.14 2.83 -18.81
CA ARG A 61 1.78 1.67 -18.16
C ARG A 61 1.13 0.37 -18.59
N VAL A 62 1.91 -0.60 -19.05
CA VAL A 62 1.41 -1.95 -19.34
C VAL A 62 1.26 -2.72 -18.03
N ILE A 63 0.19 -3.51 -17.90
CA ILE A 63 -0.09 -4.34 -16.70
C ILE A 63 1.09 -5.22 -16.31
N SER A 64 1.83 -5.74 -17.29
CA SER A 64 3.03 -6.55 -17.04
C SER A 64 4.09 -5.80 -16.22
N ASP A 65 4.24 -4.50 -16.44
CA ASP A 65 5.23 -3.67 -15.73
C ASP A 65 4.74 -3.32 -14.33
N MET A 66 3.44 -3.02 -14.19
CA MET A 66 2.82 -2.84 -12.87
C MET A 66 2.93 -4.10 -12.01
N TYR A 67 2.69 -5.27 -12.60
CA TYR A 67 2.85 -6.57 -11.94
C TYR A 67 4.29 -6.80 -11.47
N ARG A 68 5.29 -6.49 -12.31
CA ARG A 68 6.71 -6.60 -11.95
C ARG A 68 7.06 -5.68 -10.78
N THR A 69 6.59 -4.44 -10.79
CA THR A 69 6.81 -3.48 -9.69
C THR A 69 6.19 -3.97 -8.38
N VAL A 70 4.94 -4.45 -8.40
CA VAL A 70 4.27 -4.98 -7.21
C VAL A 70 4.98 -6.24 -6.70
N LYS A 71 5.34 -7.16 -7.60
CA LYS A 71 6.06 -8.38 -7.25
C LYS A 71 7.42 -8.08 -6.63
N ALA A 72 8.17 -7.14 -7.20
CA ALA A 72 9.45 -6.70 -6.64
C ALA A 72 9.30 -6.09 -5.24
N PHE A 73 8.23 -5.32 -5.00
CA PHE A 73 7.93 -4.79 -3.68
C PHE A 73 7.58 -5.88 -2.67
N GLN A 74 6.77 -6.87 -3.06
CA GLN A 74 6.46 -8.03 -2.23
C GLN A 74 7.72 -8.81 -1.85
N THR A 75 8.64 -9.04 -2.79
CA THR A 75 9.93 -9.70 -2.51
C THR A 75 10.80 -8.89 -1.54
N LYS A 76 10.86 -7.56 -1.69
CA LYS A 76 11.58 -6.70 -0.75
C LYS A 76 10.96 -6.75 0.65
N ARG A 77 9.63 -6.79 0.75
CA ARG A 77 8.92 -6.92 2.02
C ARG A 77 9.27 -8.23 2.74
N THR A 78 9.25 -9.37 2.03
CA THR A 78 9.64 -10.66 2.61
C THR A 78 11.10 -10.68 3.05
N LEU A 79 11.97 -9.95 2.34
CA LEU A 79 13.38 -9.83 2.72
C LEU A 79 13.52 -9.00 4.01
N TRP A 80 12.81 -7.89 4.14
CA TRP A 80 12.80 -7.07 5.36
C TRP A 80 12.20 -7.83 6.55
N GLU A 81 11.12 -8.58 6.34
CA GLU A 81 10.53 -9.46 7.36
C GLU A 81 11.56 -10.50 7.85
N ALA A 82 12.40 -11.03 6.97
CA ALA A 82 13.46 -11.98 7.32
C ALA A 82 14.69 -11.35 7.98
N GLN A 83 15.02 -10.10 7.61
CA GLN A 83 16.18 -9.37 8.13
C GLN A 83 15.90 -8.70 9.49
N MET A 84 14.63 -8.57 9.88
CA MET A 84 14.25 -7.96 11.14
C MET A 84 14.21 -8.97 12.30
N PRO A 85 14.61 -8.56 13.52
CA PRO A 85 14.35 -9.33 14.72
C PRO A 85 12.86 -9.67 14.82
N LYS A 86 12.54 -10.91 15.24
CA LYS A 86 11.18 -11.45 15.43
C LYS A 86 10.43 -10.72 16.56
N GLU A 87 10.19 -9.44 16.41
CA GLU A 87 9.04 -8.82 17.05
C GLU A 87 7.99 -8.64 15.97
N ASN A 88 6.73 -8.84 16.36
CA ASN A 88 5.54 -9.03 15.53
C ASN A 88 5.12 -7.76 14.76
N ARG A 89 6.09 -6.98 14.27
CA ARG A 89 5.99 -5.59 13.81
C ARG A 89 5.26 -5.43 12.47
N PHE A 90 4.95 -6.54 11.79
CA PHE A 90 4.17 -6.57 10.53
C PHE A 90 2.87 -7.35 10.63
N ALA A 91 2.40 -7.74 11.82
CA ALA A 91 1.14 -8.47 11.93
C ALA A 91 -0.02 -7.74 11.22
N ASP A 92 -0.01 -6.40 11.25
CA ASP A 92 -0.99 -5.55 10.56
C ASP A 92 -0.86 -5.57 9.02
N PHE A 93 0.33 -5.89 8.49
CA PHE A 93 0.63 -6.04 7.05
C PHE A 93 0.60 -7.50 6.56
N GLU A 94 0.54 -8.48 7.47
CA GLU A 94 0.32 -9.90 7.16
C GLU A 94 -1.17 -10.18 6.90
N ALA A 95 -2.06 -9.46 7.56
CA ALA A 95 -3.52 -9.56 7.37
C ALA A 95 -4.04 -9.31 5.93
N PRO A 96 -3.44 -8.49 5.04
CA PRO A 96 -4.03 -8.19 3.73
C PRO A 96 -3.36 -8.85 2.51
N LYS A 97 -2.63 -9.98 2.64
CA LYS A 97 -2.06 -10.67 1.45
C LYS A 97 -3.12 -11.02 0.40
N SER A 98 -4.31 -11.48 0.81
CA SER A 98 -5.44 -11.73 -0.11
C SER A 98 -6.09 -10.44 -0.63
N ARG A 99 -6.16 -9.39 0.19
CA ARG A 99 -6.75 -8.09 -0.18
C ARG A 99 -5.95 -7.36 -1.26
N PHE A 100 -4.62 -7.45 -1.19
CA PHE A 100 -3.74 -6.91 -2.24
C PHE A 100 -3.73 -7.77 -3.51
N ALA A 101 -3.89 -9.09 -3.40
CA ALA A 101 -3.96 -9.99 -4.56
C ALA A 101 -5.16 -9.67 -5.46
N LEU A 102 -6.29 -9.31 -4.85
CA LEU A 102 -7.54 -8.99 -5.53
C LEU A 102 -7.46 -7.69 -6.35
N LEU A 103 -6.67 -6.70 -5.92
CA LEU A 103 -6.35 -5.53 -6.75
C LEU A 103 -5.20 -5.77 -7.73
N SER A 104 -4.28 -6.68 -7.42
CA SER A 104 -3.16 -6.99 -8.30
C SER A 104 -3.62 -7.76 -9.54
N ASN A 105 -4.52 -8.72 -9.36
CA ASN A 105 -5.15 -9.45 -10.46
C ASN A 105 -6.51 -10.04 -10.03
N PRO A 106 -7.60 -9.25 -10.12
CA PRO A 106 -8.94 -9.71 -9.72
C PRO A 106 -9.42 -10.94 -10.50
N PHE A 107 -8.87 -11.17 -11.70
CA PHE A 107 -9.27 -12.25 -12.60
C PHE A 107 -8.49 -13.56 -12.40
N ALA A 108 -7.46 -13.56 -11.55
CA ALA A 108 -6.66 -14.76 -11.23
C ALA A 108 -6.73 -15.11 -9.73
N VAL A 109 -7.66 -14.50 -8.99
CA VAL A 109 -7.93 -14.86 -7.60
C VAL A 109 -8.57 -16.24 -7.58
N ASP A 110 -8.03 -17.13 -6.76
CA ASP A 110 -8.67 -18.41 -6.51
C ASP A 110 -9.97 -18.21 -5.72
N VAL A 111 -11.09 -18.62 -6.32
CA VAL A 111 -12.43 -18.45 -5.75
C VAL A 111 -12.59 -19.34 -4.51
N GLU A 112 -12.06 -20.56 -4.54
CA GLU A 112 -12.28 -21.55 -3.47
C GLU A 112 -11.57 -21.16 -2.17
N SER A 113 -10.40 -20.52 -2.27
CA SER A 113 -9.69 -19.96 -1.10
C SER A 113 -10.20 -18.59 -0.64
N SER A 114 -11.14 -17.98 -1.36
CA SER A 114 -11.70 -16.66 -1.02
C SER A 114 -12.84 -16.76 0.00
N PRO A 115 -13.08 -15.71 0.80
CA PRO A 115 -14.20 -15.67 1.76
C PRO A 115 -15.56 -15.94 1.10
N PRO A 116 -16.47 -16.73 1.72
CA PRO A 116 -17.74 -17.11 1.09
C PRO A 116 -18.60 -15.95 0.57
N ASN A 117 -18.55 -14.80 1.25
CA ASN A 117 -19.26 -13.59 0.87
C ASN A 117 -18.71 -12.91 -0.40
N LEU A 118 -17.50 -13.27 -0.85
CA LEU A 118 -16.87 -12.74 -2.07
C LEU A 118 -16.92 -13.72 -3.25
N GLN A 119 -17.16 -15.01 -2.99
CA GLN A 119 -17.03 -16.05 -4.02
C GLN A 119 -17.95 -15.82 -5.22
N MET A 120 -19.23 -15.49 -4.99
CA MET A 120 -20.17 -15.26 -6.09
C MET A 120 -19.78 -14.04 -6.93
N GLU A 121 -19.43 -12.92 -6.30
CA GLU A 121 -19.01 -11.72 -7.02
C GLU A 121 -17.69 -11.95 -7.78
N LEU A 122 -16.76 -12.74 -7.24
CA LEU A 122 -15.52 -13.12 -7.92
C LEU A 122 -15.78 -14.00 -9.15
N VAL A 123 -16.74 -14.93 -9.08
CA VAL A 123 -17.15 -15.73 -10.24
C VAL A 123 -17.75 -14.83 -11.32
N GLU A 124 -18.68 -13.95 -10.96
CA GLU A 124 -19.28 -13.00 -11.90
C GLU A 124 -18.25 -12.07 -12.53
N LEU A 125 -17.30 -11.57 -11.74
CA LEU A 125 -16.19 -10.75 -12.20
C LEU A 125 -15.31 -11.52 -13.19
N GLN A 126 -14.92 -12.74 -12.85
CA GLN A 126 -14.03 -13.58 -13.67
C GLN A 126 -14.66 -14.04 -14.98
N CYS A 127 -15.99 -14.19 -15.02
CA CYS A 127 -16.76 -14.51 -16.21
C CYS A 127 -17.08 -13.30 -17.10
N ASN A 128 -16.70 -12.07 -16.71
CA ASN A 128 -17.05 -10.85 -17.43
C ASN A 128 -15.89 -10.34 -18.30
N ASP A 129 -15.93 -10.68 -19.59
CA ASP A 129 -14.90 -10.29 -20.57
C ASP A 129 -14.81 -8.77 -20.79
N ALA A 130 -15.92 -8.04 -20.63
CA ALA A 130 -15.94 -6.58 -20.76
C ALA A 130 -15.20 -5.91 -19.59
N LEU A 131 -15.44 -6.37 -18.36
CA LEU A 131 -14.71 -5.91 -17.18
C LEU A 131 -13.22 -6.28 -17.26
N LYS A 132 -12.91 -7.46 -17.81
CA LYS A 132 -11.53 -7.88 -18.04
C LYS A 132 -10.81 -6.97 -19.03
N ALA A 133 -11.45 -6.63 -20.15
CA ALA A 133 -10.91 -5.69 -21.13
C ALA A 133 -10.75 -4.27 -20.53
N ASN A 134 -11.73 -3.80 -19.75
CA ASN A 134 -11.64 -2.51 -19.07
C ASN A 134 -10.47 -2.48 -18.08
N SER A 135 -10.31 -3.52 -17.26
CA SER A 135 -9.17 -3.63 -16.33
C SER A 135 -7.83 -3.57 -17.07
N ALA A 136 -7.76 -4.19 -18.26
CA ALA A 136 -6.58 -4.19 -19.12
C ALA A 136 -6.23 -2.79 -19.64
N ALA A 137 -7.24 -1.97 -19.92
CA ALA A 137 -7.09 -0.65 -20.52
C ALA A 137 -6.82 0.46 -19.48
N VAL A 138 -7.49 0.43 -18.31
CA VAL A 138 -7.42 1.52 -17.32
C VAL A 138 -6.53 1.23 -16.11
N GLY A 139 -6.14 -0.03 -15.91
CA GLY A 139 -5.36 -0.46 -14.74
C GLY A 139 -6.19 -0.57 -13.45
N ALA A 140 -5.62 -1.23 -12.43
CA ALA A 140 -6.34 -1.64 -11.23
C ALA A 140 -6.96 -0.50 -10.39
N ALA A 141 -6.31 0.67 -10.36
CA ALA A 141 -6.79 1.82 -9.57
C ALA A 141 -8.07 2.45 -10.15
N GLU A 142 -8.16 2.55 -11.48
CA GLU A 142 -9.33 3.09 -12.18
C GLU A 142 -10.39 2.02 -12.46
N PHE A 143 -9.98 0.74 -12.55
CA PHE A 143 -10.89 -0.39 -12.77
C PHE A 143 -12.04 -0.45 -11.76
N VAL A 144 -11.78 -0.09 -10.50
CA VAL A 144 -12.78 -0.11 -9.41
C VAL A 144 -14.00 0.75 -9.75
N ARG A 145 -13.84 1.80 -10.57
CA ARG A 145 -14.94 2.68 -11.01
C ARG A 145 -15.87 2.04 -12.04
N PHE A 146 -15.43 0.95 -12.66
CA PHE A 146 -16.19 0.19 -13.66
C PHE A 146 -16.88 -1.02 -13.05
N LEU A 147 -16.69 -1.30 -11.75
CA LEU A 147 -17.42 -2.34 -11.06
C LEU A 147 -18.91 -1.96 -10.99
N PRO A 148 -19.81 -2.87 -11.38
CA PRO A 148 -21.24 -2.63 -11.28
C PRO A 148 -21.71 -2.66 -9.82
N ASP A 149 -22.78 -1.93 -9.51
CA ASP A 149 -23.39 -1.89 -8.17
C ASP A 149 -23.87 -3.27 -7.66
N THR A 150 -23.95 -4.27 -8.56
CA THR A 150 -24.24 -5.67 -8.24
C THR A 150 -23.08 -6.39 -7.55
N MET A 151 -21.89 -5.78 -7.46
CA MET A 151 -20.70 -6.33 -6.79
C MET A 151 -20.27 -5.51 -5.56
N PRO A 152 -21.16 -5.32 -4.55
CA PRO A 152 -20.91 -4.43 -3.43
C PRO A 152 -19.76 -4.89 -2.52
N GLN A 153 -19.50 -6.20 -2.41
CA GLN A 153 -18.42 -6.71 -1.56
C GLN A 153 -17.04 -6.44 -2.19
N LEU A 154 -16.91 -6.61 -3.51
CA LEU A 154 -15.72 -6.24 -4.26
C LEU A 154 -15.47 -4.74 -4.22
N ILE A 155 -16.50 -3.91 -4.41
CA ILE A 155 -16.41 -2.44 -4.28
C ILE A 155 -15.91 -2.07 -2.89
N THR A 156 -16.48 -2.67 -1.84
CA THR A 156 -16.09 -2.41 -0.45
C THR A 156 -14.64 -2.80 -0.17
N GLN A 157 -14.20 -3.98 -0.64
CA GLN A 157 -12.81 -4.42 -0.47
C GLN A 157 -11.83 -3.54 -1.24
N ALA A 158 -12.20 -3.15 -2.47
CA ALA A 158 -11.39 -2.25 -3.28
C ALA A 158 -11.27 -0.87 -2.62
N ALA A 159 -12.36 -0.31 -2.10
CA ALA A 159 -12.38 0.95 -1.38
C ALA A 159 -11.54 0.90 -0.10
N GLN A 160 -11.67 -0.17 0.70
CA GLN A 160 -10.86 -0.36 1.92
C GLN A 160 -9.37 -0.52 1.62
N THR A 161 -9.02 -1.08 0.46
CA THR A 161 -7.62 -1.26 0.08
C THR A 161 -7.04 -0.01 -0.55
N LEU A 162 -7.81 0.69 -1.39
CA LEU A 162 -7.43 1.99 -1.95
C LEU A 162 -7.35 3.09 -0.87
N SER A 163 -8.17 3.03 0.18
CA SER A 163 -8.11 4.00 1.28
C SER A 163 -6.80 3.92 2.07
N MET A 164 -6.14 2.76 2.09
CA MET A 164 -4.78 2.62 2.64
C MET A 164 -3.74 3.44 1.86
N PHE A 165 -4.04 3.80 0.61
CA PHE A 165 -3.20 4.64 -0.26
C PHE A 165 -3.82 6.01 -0.54
N GLY A 166 -5.04 6.28 -0.08
CA GLY A 166 -5.84 7.45 -0.43
C GLY A 166 -5.24 8.77 0.05
N SER A 167 -4.56 8.80 1.21
CA SER A 167 -3.86 9.99 1.69
C SER A 167 -2.63 10.36 0.84
N THR A 168 -2.05 9.38 0.12
CA THR A 168 -0.97 9.57 -0.85
C THR A 168 -1.50 10.02 -2.22
N TYR A 169 -2.59 9.41 -2.70
CA TYR A 169 -3.15 9.68 -4.03
C TYR A 169 -3.75 11.09 -4.17
N LEU A 170 -4.56 11.52 -3.19
CA LEU A 170 -5.12 12.89 -3.16
C LEU A 170 -4.03 13.97 -3.02
N CYS A 171 -2.93 13.66 -2.35
CA CYS A 171 -1.81 14.58 -2.20
C CYS A 171 -1.08 14.77 -3.54
N GLU A 172 -0.83 13.70 -4.30
CA GLU A 172 -0.07 13.80 -5.56
C GLU A 172 -0.87 14.43 -6.71
N GLN A 173 -2.21 14.31 -6.70
CA GLN A 173 -3.09 14.98 -7.67
C GLN A 173 -3.26 16.48 -7.43
N LEU A 174 -2.99 16.97 -6.20
CA LEU A 174 -3.02 18.39 -5.86
C LEU A 174 -1.67 19.09 -6.09
N PHE A 175 -0.59 18.33 -6.31
CA PHE A 175 0.77 18.85 -6.50
C PHE A 175 1.41 18.46 -7.85
N SER A 176 0.63 17.91 -8.79
CA SER A 176 0.99 17.78 -10.22
C SER A 176 0.14 18.74 -11.05
#